data_AF-A0A133YKC4-F1
#
_entry.id   AF-A0A133YKC4-F1
#
_cell.length_a   1.000
_cell.length_b   1.000
_cell.length_c   1.000
_cell.angle_alpha   90.00
_cell.angle_beta   90.00
_cell.angle_gamma   90.00
#
_symmetry.space_group_name_H-M   'P 1'
#
loop_
_entity.id
_entity.type
_entity.pdbx_description
1 polymer ?
#
loop_
_entity_poly.entity_id
_entity_poly.type
_entity_poly.pdbx_seq_one_letter_code
_entity_poly.pdbx_strand_id
1 'polypeptide(L)'
;MGAGFHGNFGNTKGTKSMILIKNKSDVEYNEGKMENYLLNNKHPEGKSKAKFLKDVLGYKSGDGKILHDNLVKAILNKKSVKVENTSYGIKKTYKMKLVGKNNKKITSNVVCIFQKDSGKTKYRIIRVYPDKR
;
A
#
# COMPACT_ATOMS: atom_id res chain seq x y z
N MET A 1 -25.69 48.87 -17.55
CA MET A 1 -24.54 48.70 -16.62
C MET A 1 -25.07 47.89 -15.44
N GLY A 2 -24.60 46.71 -15.05
CA GLY A 2 -23.43 45.96 -15.46
C GLY A 2 -23.57 44.47 -15.13
N ALA A 3 -22.75 43.70 -15.83
CA ALA A 3 -22.23 42.34 -15.63
C ALA A 3 -23.06 41.32 -14.82
N GLY A 4 -23.49 40.28 -15.52
CA GLY A 4 -23.93 39.02 -14.92
C GLY A 4 -22.78 38.26 -14.26
N PHE A 5 -23.10 37.53 -13.20
CA PHE A 5 -22.29 36.45 -12.67
C PHE A 5 -23.03 35.13 -12.89
N HIS A 6 -22.81 34.55 -14.06
CA HIS A 6 -23.11 33.15 -14.31
C HIS A 6 -21.95 32.36 -13.69
N GLY A 7 -22.13 31.89 -12.46
CA GLY A 7 -21.21 30.99 -11.78
C GLY A 7 -21.21 29.62 -12.47
N ASN A 8 -20.52 29.54 -13.61
CA ASN A 8 -20.22 28.31 -14.31
C ASN A 8 -19.23 27.50 -13.46
N PHE A 9 -19.73 26.83 -12.41
CA PHE A 9 -19.00 25.76 -11.76
C PHE A 9 -18.89 24.62 -12.77
N GLY A 10 -17.81 24.70 -13.54
CA GLY A 10 -17.41 23.70 -14.50
C GLY A 10 -17.51 22.32 -13.86
N ASN A 11 -18.16 21.43 -14.59
CA ASN A 11 -18.07 20.00 -14.44
C ASN A 11 -16.59 19.56 -14.45
N THR A 12 -15.88 19.68 -13.32
CA THR A 12 -14.79 18.75 -13.06
C THR A 12 -15.48 17.46 -12.64
N LYS A 13 -15.89 16.68 -13.64
CA LYS A 13 -15.87 15.23 -13.52
C LYS A 13 -14.44 14.91 -13.12
N GLY A 14 -14.19 14.91 -11.81
CA GLY A 14 -12.91 14.55 -11.25
C GLY A 14 -12.67 13.17 -11.78
N THR A 15 -11.83 13.06 -12.80
CA THR A 15 -11.14 11.82 -13.12
C THR A 15 -10.50 11.49 -11.79
N LYS A 16 -11.13 10.57 -11.06
CA LYS A 16 -10.71 10.08 -9.77
C LYS A 16 -9.40 9.40 -10.10
N SER A 17 -8.33 10.19 -10.18
CA SER A 17 -7.14 9.83 -10.91
C SER A 17 -6.62 8.63 -10.13
N MET A 18 -6.77 7.46 -10.73
CA MET A 18 -6.12 6.25 -10.25
C MET A 18 -4.64 6.48 -10.53
N ILE A 19 -4.02 7.38 -9.75
CA ILE A 19 -2.61 7.69 -9.85
C ILE A 19 -1.91 6.37 -9.52
N LEU A 20 -1.37 5.75 -10.55
CA LEU A 20 -0.60 4.52 -10.41
C LEU A 20 0.68 4.88 -9.66
N ILE A 21 1.13 4.01 -8.76
CA ILE A 21 2.46 4.12 -8.19
C ILE A 21 3.41 3.67 -9.31
N LYS A 22 4.12 4.62 -9.90
CA LYS A 22 4.98 4.40 -11.07
C LYS A 22 6.41 4.07 -10.68
N ASN A 23 6.90 4.63 -9.57
CA ASN A 23 8.27 4.46 -9.12
C ASN A 23 8.31 3.89 -7.70
N LYS A 24 9.42 3.23 -7.37
CA LYS A 24 9.64 2.77 -6.00
C LYS A 24 9.80 3.93 -5.03
N SER A 25 10.45 5.01 -5.47
CA SER A 25 10.69 6.23 -4.70
C SER A 25 9.41 6.96 -4.27
N ASP A 26 8.27 6.64 -4.91
CA ASP A 26 6.96 7.13 -4.51
C ASP A 26 6.47 6.48 -3.21
N VAL A 27 7.10 5.39 -2.75
CA VAL A 27 6.76 4.70 -1.50
C VAL A 27 7.90 4.87 -0.50
N GLU A 28 7.57 5.37 0.68
CA GLU A 28 8.49 5.50 1.79
C GLU A 28 8.72 4.14 2.48
N TYR A 29 9.99 3.79 2.64
CA TYR A 29 10.40 2.69 3.50
C TYR A 29 10.37 3.14 4.96
N ASN A 30 9.61 2.42 5.79
CA ASN A 30 9.55 2.65 7.22
C ASN A 30 10.00 1.37 7.95
N GLU A 31 11.23 1.39 8.46
CA GLU A 31 11.85 0.24 9.13
C GLU A 31 11.03 -0.22 10.33
N GLY A 32 10.63 0.70 11.22
CA GLY A 32 9.80 0.37 12.38
C GLY A 32 8.49 -0.33 11.97
N LYS A 33 7.86 0.08 10.88
CA LYS A 33 6.64 -0.58 10.39
C LYS A 33 6.90 -1.96 9.80
N MET A 34 8.03 -2.15 9.11
CA MET A 34 8.40 -3.44 8.54
C MET A 34 8.84 -4.42 9.62
N GLU A 35 9.78 -4.01 10.46
CA GLU A 35 10.46 -4.86 11.43
C GLU A 35 9.64 -5.04 12.71
N ASN A 36 9.13 -3.94 13.29
CA ASN A 36 8.47 -3.97 14.59
C ASN A 36 6.96 -4.28 14.51
N TYR A 37 6.33 -4.13 13.34
CA TYR A 37 4.90 -4.40 13.17
C TYR A 37 4.61 -5.54 12.20
N LEU A 38 5.07 -5.46 10.95
CA LEU A 38 4.73 -6.45 9.91
C LEU A 38 5.50 -7.77 10.07
N LEU A 39 6.76 -7.75 10.47
CA LEU A 39 7.61 -8.93 10.67
C LEU A 39 7.74 -9.35 12.13
N ASN A 40 7.12 -8.60 13.06
CA ASN A 40 7.13 -8.91 14.47
C ASN A 40 6.00 -9.87 14.86
N ASN A 41 6.35 -11.14 15.04
CA ASN A 41 5.41 -12.18 15.49
C ASN A 41 5.01 -12.06 16.98
N LYS A 42 5.63 -11.15 17.74
CA LYS A 42 5.29 -10.85 19.14
C LYS A 42 4.36 -9.64 19.26
N HIS A 43 4.04 -8.93 18.17
CA HIS A 43 3.18 -7.76 18.22
C HIS A 43 1.72 -8.16 18.52
N PRO A 44 1.03 -7.56 19.51
CA PRO A 44 -0.31 -7.99 19.95
C PRO A 44 -1.34 -8.00 18.80
N GLU A 45 -1.38 -6.95 17.98
CA GLU A 45 -2.27 -6.86 16.81
C GLU A 45 -1.66 -7.36 15.48
N GLY A 46 -0.33 -7.50 15.44
CA GLY A 46 0.45 -7.76 14.23
C GLY A 46 0.80 -9.24 14.05
N LYS A 47 0.76 -10.00 15.14
CA LYS A 47 1.17 -11.41 15.24
C LYS A 47 0.62 -12.28 14.13
N SER A 48 -0.68 -12.20 13.83
CA SER A 48 -1.29 -13.04 12.77
C SER A 48 -0.77 -12.71 11.37
N LYS A 49 -0.50 -11.43 11.08
CA LYS A 49 0.05 -10.98 9.79
C LYS A 49 1.53 -11.34 9.68
N ALA A 50 2.28 -11.11 10.74
CA ALA A 50 3.68 -11.49 10.82
C ALA A 50 3.88 -13.00 10.73
N LYS A 51 3.02 -13.79 11.39
CA LYS A 51 3.01 -15.25 11.27
C LYS A 51 2.75 -15.66 9.83
N PHE A 52 1.78 -15.08 9.14
CA PHE A 52 1.56 -15.36 7.71
C PHE A 52 2.77 -15.02 6.85
N LEU A 53 3.36 -13.84 7.00
CA LEU A 53 4.54 -13.42 6.23
C LEU A 53 5.74 -14.36 6.47
N LYS A 54 5.90 -14.86 7.68
CA LYS A 54 6.94 -15.82 8.05
C LYS A 54 6.66 -17.23 7.57
N ASP A 55 5.48 -17.76 7.89
CA ASP A 55 5.11 -19.16 7.68
C ASP A 55 4.83 -19.46 6.20
N VAL A 56 4.14 -18.55 5.52
CA VAL A 56 3.77 -18.71 4.11
C VAL A 56 4.85 -18.16 3.21
N LEU A 57 5.33 -16.94 3.45
CA LEU A 57 6.24 -16.26 2.52
C LEU A 57 7.71 -16.34 2.94
N GLY A 58 8.03 -16.88 4.12
CA GLY A 58 9.40 -17.07 4.58
C GLY A 58 10.12 -15.80 5.04
N TYR A 59 9.40 -14.68 5.23
CA TYR A 59 10.01 -13.42 5.70
C TYR A 59 10.17 -13.43 7.22
N LYS A 60 11.38 -13.13 7.72
CA LYS A 60 11.67 -12.98 9.15
C LYS A 60 12.10 -11.55 9.48
N SER A 61 12.15 -11.21 10.77
CA SER A 61 12.82 -9.98 11.23
C SER A 61 14.24 -9.90 10.63
N GLY A 62 14.60 -8.75 10.08
CA GLY A 62 15.78 -8.48 9.27
C GLY A 62 15.49 -8.40 7.77
N ASP A 63 14.37 -8.97 7.29
CA ASP A 63 14.01 -8.99 5.87
C ASP A 63 13.09 -7.83 5.44
N GLY A 64 12.87 -6.83 6.29
CA GLY A 64 11.94 -5.73 6.04
C GLY A 64 12.21 -4.97 4.74
N LYS A 65 13.49 -4.76 4.39
CA LYS A 65 13.87 -4.13 3.11
C LYS A 65 13.46 -4.97 1.91
N ILE A 66 13.67 -6.29 1.98
CA ILE A 66 13.35 -7.24 0.90
C ILE A 66 11.83 -7.33 0.73
N LEU A 67 11.09 -7.45 1.85
CA LEU A 67 9.64 -7.44 1.85
C LEU A 67 9.08 -6.16 1.23
N HIS A 68 9.60 -5.00 1.65
CA HIS A 68 9.17 -3.71 1.11
C HIS A 68 9.42 -3.61 -0.40
N ASP A 69 10.62 -3.96 -0.87
CA ASP A 69 10.94 -3.90 -2.30
C ASP A 69 10.02 -4.81 -3.12
N ASN A 70 9.73 -6.03 -2.63
CA ASN A 70 8.81 -6.96 -3.28
C ASN A 70 7.36 -6.46 -3.28
N LEU A 71 6.90 -5.86 -2.19
CA LEU A 71 5.58 -5.23 -2.09
C LEU A 71 5.42 -4.09 -3.09
N VAL A 72 6.40 -3.20 -3.14
CA VAL A 72 6.39 -2.06 -4.05
C VAL A 72 6.46 -2.55 -5.49
N LYS A 73 7.38 -3.47 -5.83
CA LYS A 73 7.46 -4.10 -7.16
C LYS A 73 6.11 -4.70 -7.60
N ALA A 74 5.40 -5.37 -6.71
CA ALA A 74 4.14 -6.03 -7.02
C ALA A 74 2.96 -5.06 -7.26
N ILE A 75 3.08 -3.79 -6.86
CA ILE A 75 2.09 -2.74 -7.14
C ILE A 75 2.52 -1.74 -8.22
N LEU A 76 3.79 -1.75 -8.64
CA LEU A 76 4.26 -0.85 -9.69
C LEU A 76 3.39 -1.01 -10.94
N ASN A 77 2.90 0.11 -11.46
CA ASN A 77 2.01 0.16 -12.62
C ASN A 77 0.69 -0.63 -12.47
N LYS A 78 0.33 -1.06 -11.25
CA LYS A 78 -0.90 -1.79 -10.98
C LYS A 78 -2.03 -0.86 -10.52
N LYS A 79 -3.26 -1.13 -10.95
CA LYS A 79 -4.45 -0.40 -10.46
C LYS A 79 -4.82 -0.86 -9.05
N SER A 80 -5.15 0.11 -8.20
CA SER A 80 -5.71 -0.17 -6.87
C SER A 80 -7.13 -0.74 -7.01
N VAL A 81 -7.45 -1.76 -6.21
CA VAL A 81 -8.80 -2.32 -6.16
C VAL A 81 -9.80 -1.40 -5.46
N LYS A 82 -9.30 -0.55 -4.55
CA LYS A 82 -10.12 0.41 -3.80
C LYS A 82 -9.31 1.67 -3.54
N VAL A 83 -9.97 2.82 -3.62
CA VAL A 83 -9.42 4.13 -3.26
C VAL A 83 -10.39 4.78 -2.27
N GLU A 84 -9.88 5.14 -1.11
CA GLU A 84 -10.63 5.76 -0.02
C GLU A 84 -9.99 7.08 0.34
N ASN A 85 -10.75 8.17 0.22
CA ASN A 85 -10.34 9.49 0.69
C ASN A 85 -10.72 9.60 2.17
N THR A 86 -9.75 9.84 3.02
CA THR A 86 -9.93 10.05 4.46
C THR A 86 -9.48 11.46 4.82
N SER A 87 -9.88 11.98 5.98
CA SER A 87 -9.46 13.30 6.46
C SER A 87 -7.92 13.45 6.55
N TYR A 88 -7.20 12.34 6.70
CA TYR A 88 -5.73 12.31 6.76
C TYR A 88 -5.07 12.26 5.38
N GLY A 89 -5.78 11.84 4.34
CA GLY A 89 -5.23 11.62 3.00
C GLY A 89 -5.89 10.46 2.26
N ILE A 90 -5.22 9.96 1.22
CA ILE A 90 -5.76 8.96 0.28
C ILE A 90 -5.20 7.58 0.61
N LYS A 91 -6.09 6.64 0.97
CA LYS A 91 -5.80 5.22 1.11
C LYS A 91 -6.07 4.49 -0.20
N LYS A 92 -5.15 3.62 -0.60
CA LYS A 92 -5.23 2.79 -1.79
C LYS A 92 -4.99 1.34 -1.40
N THR A 93 -5.96 0.50 -1.72
CA THR A 93 -5.88 -0.94 -1.46
C THR A 93 -5.51 -1.63 -2.76
N TYR A 94 -4.55 -2.54 -2.68
CA TYR A 94 -4.05 -3.32 -3.79
C TYR A 94 -4.13 -4.81 -3.44
N LYS A 95 -4.74 -5.59 -4.32
CA LYS A 95 -4.63 -7.05 -4.29
C LYS A 95 -3.51 -7.48 -5.21
N MET A 96 -2.54 -8.22 -4.69
CA MET A 96 -1.39 -8.67 -5.46
C MET A 96 -0.95 -10.06 -5.04
N LYS A 97 -0.25 -10.75 -5.94
CA LYS A 97 0.45 -11.97 -5.59
C LYS A 97 1.85 -11.58 -5.14
N LEU A 98 2.15 -11.77 -3.86
CA LEU A 98 3.46 -11.50 -3.29
C LEU A 98 4.31 -12.76 -3.38
N VAL A 99 5.54 -12.59 -3.84
CA VAL A 99 6.54 -13.66 -3.89
C VAL A 99 7.24 -13.75 -2.54
N GLY A 100 7.44 -14.95 -2.03
CA GLY A 100 8.18 -15.19 -0.80
C GLY A 100 9.68 -14.90 -0.94
N LYS A 101 10.39 -14.85 0.19
CA LYS A 101 11.84 -14.55 0.24
C LYS A 101 12.66 -15.48 -0.67
N ASN A 102 12.25 -16.73 -0.81
CA ASN A 102 13.00 -17.75 -1.54
C ASN A 102 12.76 -17.74 -3.06
N ASN A 103 12.57 -16.54 -3.64
CA ASN A 103 12.47 -16.26 -5.07
C ASN A 103 11.78 -17.37 -5.91
N LYS A 104 10.44 -17.32 -5.96
CA LYS A 104 9.51 -17.99 -6.90
C LYS A 104 8.77 -19.25 -6.44
N LYS A 105 9.28 -20.05 -5.50
CA LYS A 105 8.57 -21.30 -5.11
C LYS A 105 7.28 -21.08 -4.32
N ILE A 106 7.22 -20.02 -3.52
CA ILE A 106 6.04 -19.74 -2.70
C ILE A 106 5.50 -18.36 -3.07
N THR A 107 4.24 -18.32 -3.46
CA THR A 107 3.52 -17.08 -3.77
C THR A 107 2.17 -17.11 -3.07
N SER A 108 1.68 -15.96 -2.63
CA SER A 108 0.34 -15.86 -2.05
C SER A 108 -0.34 -14.55 -2.40
N ASN A 109 -1.66 -14.60 -2.49
CA ASN A 109 -2.47 -13.41 -2.68
C ASN A 109 -2.50 -12.63 -1.37
N VAL A 110 -2.06 -11.39 -1.43
CA VAL A 110 -2.02 -10.47 -0.31
C VAL A 110 -2.74 -9.19 -0.69
N VAL A 111 -3.37 -8.60 0.32
CA VAL A 111 -3.93 -7.28 0.25
C VAL A 111 -3.00 -6.33 0.97
N CYS A 112 -2.56 -5.28 0.27
CA CYS A 112 -1.78 -4.21 0.86
C CYS A 112 -2.50 -2.88 0.76
N ILE A 113 -2.38 -2.10 1.82
CA ILE A 113 -2.99 -0.78 1.92
C ILE A 113 -1.86 0.23 2.02
N PHE A 114 -1.82 1.13 1.05
CA PHE A 114 -0.91 2.26 0.97
C PHE A 114 -1.69 3.53 1.29
N GLN A 115 -1.11 4.42 2.09
CA GLN A 115 -1.71 5.72 2.38
C GLN A 115 -0.75 6.83 1.98
N LYS A 116 -1.26 7.84 1.28
CA LYS A 116 -0.57 9.11 1.06
C LYS A 116 -1.29 10.18 1.88
N ASP A 117 -0.62 10.65 2.92
CA ASP A 117 -1.16 11.70 3.78
C ASP A 117 -1.19 13.05 3.06
N SER A 118 -2.12 13.92 3.47
CA SER A 118 -2.24 15.26 2.93
C SER A 118 -0.94 16.05 3.16
N GLY A 119 -0.43 16.70 2.11
CA GLY A 119 0.86 17.41 2.15
C GLY A 119 2.10 16.51 2.04
N LYS A 120 1.97 15.18 2.04
CA LYS A 120 3.09 14.26 1.75
C LYS A 120 3.13 13.91 0.28
N THR A 121 4.33 13.77 -0.27
CA THR A 121 4.55 13.34 -1.67
C THR A 121 4.58 11.82 -1.81
N LYS A 122 5.05 11.12 -0.77
CA LYS A 122 5.25 9.66 -0.74
C LYS A 122 4.08 8.90 -0.09
N TYR A 123 3.87 7.67 -0.53
CA TYR A 123 2.97 6.68 0.05
C TYR A 123 3.67 5.90 1.15
N ARG A 124 2.95 5.52 2.21
CA ARG A 124 3.43 4.62 3.26
C ARG A 124 2.59 3.35 3.32
N ILE A 125 3.22 2.24 3.68
CA ILE A 125 2.53 0.95 3.86
C ILE A 125 1.86 0.94 5.23
N ILE A 126 0.54 0.85 5.25
CA ILE A 126 -0.25 0.86 6.49
C ILE A 126 -0.52 -0.56 6.97
N ARG A 127 -0.96 -1.44 6.07
CA ARG A 127 -1.37 -2.82 6.37
C ARG A 127 -1.04 -3.75 5.22
N VAL A 128 -0.65 -4.98 5.59
CA VAL A 128 -0.46 -6.13 4.69
C VAL A 128 -1.11 -7.33 5.35
N TYR A 129 -1.94 -8.06 4.62
CA TYR A 129 -2.61 -9.26 5.13
C TYR A 129 -2.92 -10.22 3.97
N PRO A 130 -3.05 -11.53 4.24
CA PRO A 130 -3.48 -12.49 3.22
C PRO A 130 -4.88 -12.13 2.70
N ASP A 131 -5.08 -12.22 1.39
CA ASP A 131 -6.43 -12.15 0.81
C ASP A 131 -7.16 -13.42 1.24
N LYS A 132 -8.09 -13.30 2.21
CA LYS A 132 -8.94 -14.41 2.61
C LYS A 132 -9.83 -14.76 1.42
N ARG A 133 -9.67 -15.97 0.90
CA ARG A 133 -10.54 -16.56 -0.11
C ARG A 133 -11.60 -17.40 0.59
#